data_AF-A0A2N1AND3-F1
#
_entry.id   AF-A0A2N1AND3-F1
#
_cell.length_a   1.000
_cell.length_b   1.000
_cell.length_c   1.000
_cell.angle_alpha   90.00
_cell.angle_beta   90.00
_cell.angle_gamma   90.00
#
_symmetry.space_group_name_H-M   'P 1'
#
loop_
_entity.id
_entity.type
_entity.pdbx_description
1 polymer ?
#
loop_
_entity_poly.entity_id
_entity_poly.type
_entity_poly.pdbx_seq_one_letter_code
_entity_poly.pdbx_strand_id
1 'polypeptide(L)'
;MALSEDLSLLIYNYKLIYAKGLNLALLKSGIVLAKEEVIEIMKNMPVFISTDFFGLRFKDVASYKALFTQNSSLYHLGEQTITLKVKSLKGISDRTSNLSVTSNRLRHTALTRGAEKGLDSAQLSRLTGVTEPAARHYVDLDYQSRRLIDENYLANQFLKNAFAVPVRSLDKNDEVILGSNFEKIGGVKDVKACSQCKTKLGRPIGCYGCPSFRPLLDADHRTVLDQANAKLSANIVHLPSSVKNRSVEKLERQIDKIKITIALCDELINQQDRINDQ
;
A
#
# COMPACT_ATOMS: atom_id res chain seq x y z
N MET A 1 11.65 -17.22 13.66
CA MET A 1 10.88 -16.00 13.37
C MET A 1 9.41 -16.37 13.47
N ALA A 2 8.68 -15.82 14.43
CA ALA A 2 7.25 -16.10 14.56
C ALA A 2 6.51 -15.47 13.37
N LEU A 3 5.60 -16.22 12.74
CA LEU A 3 4.69 -15.67 11.74
C LEU A 3 3.81 -14.61 12.42
N SER A 4 3.40 -13.58 11.69
CA SER A 4 2.39 -12.66 12.22
C SER A 4 1.10 -13.43 12.54
N GLU A 5 0.32 -12.94 13.49
CA GLU A 5 -0.96 -13.56 13.87
C GLU A 5 -1.89 -13.70 12.65
N ASP A 6 -2.03 -12.63 11.85
CA ASP A 6 -2.84 -12.63 10.63
C ASP A 6 -2.38 -13.69 9.62
N LEU A 7 -1.06 -13.81 9.40
CA LEU A 7 -0.50 -14.78 8.46
C LEU A 7 -0.67 -16.20 9.00
N SER A 8 -0.50 -16.39 10.30
CA SER A 8 -0.73 -17.68 10.97
C SER A 8 -2.19 -18.11 10.81
N LEU A 9 -3.13 -17.20 11.05
CA LEU A 9 -4.56 -17.44 10.88
C LEU A 9 -4.92 -17.72 9.42
N LEU A 10 -4.34 -16.99 8.47
CA LEU A 10 -4.53 -17.22 7.04
C LEU A 10 -4.04 -18.62 6.62
N ILE A 11 -2.83 -19.01 7.02
CA ILE A 11 -2.27 -20.34 6.73
C ILE A 11 -3.11 -21.43 7.38
N TYR A 12 -3.55 -21.21 8.63
CA TYR A 12 -4.43 -22.13 9.34
C TYR A 12 -5.75 -22.35 8.59
N ASN A 13 -6.45 -21.27 8.23
CA ASN A 13 -7.71 -21.34 7.48
C ASN A 13 -7.51 -22.02 6.11
N TYR A 14 -6.43 -21.69 5.41
CA TYR A 14 -6.08 -22.35 4.17
C TYR A 14 -5.86 -23.87 4.36
N LYS A 15 -5.12 -24.28 5.40
CA LYS A 15 -4.88 -25.70 5.71
C LYS A 15 -6.16 -26.44 6.10
N LEU A 16 -7.11 -25.79 6.78
CA LEU A 16 -8.43 -26.36 7.07
C LEU A 16 -9.21 -26.65 5.78
N ILE A 17 -9.26 -25.69 4.86
CA ILE A 17 -9.94 -25.84 3.56
C ILE A 17 -9.28 -26.97 2.76
N TYR A 18 -7.95 -27.01 2.76
CA TYR A 18 -7.17 -28.05 2.10
C TYR A 18 -7.48 -29.43 2.70
N ALA A 19 -7.42 -29.61 4.01
CA ALA A 19 -7.75 -30.87 4.67
C ALA A 19 -9.17 -31.35 4.32
N LYS A 20 -10.13 -30.42 4.28
CA LYS A 20 -11.51 -30.71 3.86
C LYS A 20 -11.56 -31.16 2.39
N GLY A 21 -10.87 -30.48 1.49
CA GLY A 21 -10.79 -30.86 0.07
C GLY A 21 -10.17 -32.24 -0.14
N LEU A 22 -9.09 -32.54 0.60
CA LEU A 22 -8.43 -33.84 0.56
C LEU A 22 -9.36 -34.95 1.05
N ASN A 23 -10.05 -34.73 2.18
CA ASN A 23 -11.03 -35.69 2.69
C ASN A 23 -12.14 -35.96 1.66
N LEU A 24 -12.65 -34.92 1.00
CA LEU A 24 -13.66 -35.08 -0.07
C LEU A 24 -13.11 -35.86 -1.29
N ALA A 25 -11.85 -35.64 -1.68
CA ALA A 25 -11.22 -36.37 -2.78
C ALA A 25 -11.03 -37.86 -2.46
N LEU A 26 -10.66 -38.18 -1.21
CA LEU A 26 -10.55 -39.55 -0.71
C LEU A 26 -11.93 -40.22 -0.64
N LEU A 27 -12.95 -39.54 -0.10
CA LEU A 27 -14.33 -40.03 -0.04
C LEU A 27 -14.89 -40.33 -1.43
N LYS A 28 -14.64 -39.46 -2.42
CA LYS A 28 -15.00 -39.67 -3.83
C LYS A 28 -14.33 -40.91 -4.43
N SER A 29 -13.19 -41.32 -3.86
CA SER A 29 -12.45 -42.52 -4.24
C SER A 29 -12.85 -43.76 -3.42
N GLY A 30 -13.88 -43.66 -2.55
CA GLY A 30 -14.32 -44.74 -1.68
C GLY A 30 -13.43 -44.96 -0.45
N ILE A 31 -12.50 -44.04 -0.18
CA ILE A 31 -11.55 -44.11 0.94
C ILE A 31 -12.08 -43.25 2.08
N VAL A 32 -12.35 -43.87 3.23
CA VAL A 32 -12.78 -43.19 4.46
C VAL A 32 -11.63 -43.22 5.45
N LEU A 33 -11.22 -42.06 5.95
CA LEU A 33 -10.14 -41.92 6.93
C LEU A 33 -10.57 -41.05 8.10
N ALA A 34 -9.98 -41.30 9.27
CA ALA A 34 -10.11 -40.41 10.41
C ALA A 34 -9.37 -39.09 10.14
N LYS A 35 -9.75 -38.04 10.87
CA LYS A 35 -9.18 -36.69 10.69
C LYS A 35 -7.67 -36.67 10.93
N GLU A 36 -7.22 -37.44 11.91
CA GLU A 36 -5.82 -37.56 12.31
C GLU A 36 -4.99 -38.18 11.18
N GLU A 37 -5.53 -39.17 10.47
CA GLU A 37 -4.87 -39.82 9.33
C GLU A 37 -4.77 -38.88 8.13
N VAL A 38 -5.81 -38.08 7.87
CA VAL A 38 -5.79 -37.05 6.83
C VAL A 38 -4.68 -36.03 7.10
N ILE A 39 -4.52 -35.60 8.36
CA ILE A 39 -3.46 -34.68 8.76
C ILE A 39 -2.07 -35.31 8.56
N GLU A 40 -1.90 -36.59 8.92
CA GLU A 40 -0.63 -37.30 8.71
C GLU A 40 -0.23 -37.34 7.24
N ILE A 41 -1.20 -37.69 6.39
CA ILE A 41 -1.10 -37.75 4.93
C ILE A 41 -0.71 -36.39 4.34
N MET A 42 -1.23 -35.29 4.89
CA MET A 42 -0.90 -33.92 4.44
C MET A 42 0.54 -33.48 4.72
N LYS A 43 1.28 -34.15 5.62
CA LYS A 43 2.65 -33.73 5.98
C LYS A 43 3.61 -33.75 4.80
N ASN A 44 3.42 -34.70 3.89
CA ASN A 44 4.26 -34.87 2.70
C ASN A 44 3.66 -34.23 1.44
N MET A 45 2.61 -33.43 1.58
CA MET A 45 2.01 -32.72 0.45
C MET A 45 2.59 -31.31 0.28
N PRO A 46 2.53 -30.75 -0.94
CA PRO A 46 2.81 -29.34 -1.18
C PRO A 46 2.04 -28.43 -0.23
N VAL A 47 2.70 -27.39 0.28
CA VAL A 47 2.03 -26.33 1.04
C VAL A 47 1.01 -25.64 0.13
N PHE A 48 1.41 -25.30 -1.09
CA PHE A 48 0.53 -24.77 -2.13
C PHE A 48 0.24 -25.85 -3.17
N ILE A 49 -0.93 -26.49 -3.08
CA ILE A 49 -1.33 -27.56 -3.99
C ILE A 49 -2.14 -27.00 -5.17
N SER A 50 -1.95 -27.59 -6.35
CA SER A 50 -2.80 -27.33 -7.51
C SER A 50 -4.22 -27.84 -7.26
N THR A 51 -5.22 -27.13 -7.78
CA THR A 51 -6.62 -27.57 -7.72
C THR A 51 -6.86 -28.86 -8.51
N ASP A 52 -6.02 -29.16 -9.49
CA ASP A 52 -6.11 -30.36 -10.32
C ASP A 52 -5.99 -31.65 -9.49
N PHE A 53 -5.27 -31.59 -8.37
CA PHE A 53 -5.16 -32.70 -7.43
C PHE A 53 -6.52 -33.21 -6.95
N PHE A 54 -7.46 -32.30 -6.66
CA PHE A 54 -8.78 -32.68 -6.13
C PHE A 54 -9.68 -33.34 -7.19
N GLY A 55 -9.27 -33.34 -8.45
CA GLY A 55 -9.92 -34.07 -9.54
C GLY A 55 -9.54 -35.56 -9.58
N LEU A 56 -8.43 -35.95 -8.96
CA LEU A 56 -7.89 -37.31 -9.03
C LEU A 56 -8.73 -38.33 -8.28
N ARG A 57 -8.58 -39.59 -8.67
CA ARG A 57 -9.13 -40.75 -7.95
C ARG A 57 -8.00 -41.69 -7.59
N PHE A 58 -7.96 -42.10 -6.33
CA PHE A 58 -6.97 -43.04 -5.83
C PHE A 58 -7.61 -44.40 -5.59
N LYS A 59 -6.86 -45.49 -5.83
CA LYS A 59 -7.36 -46.84 -5.54
C LYS A 59 -7.40 -47.12 -4.04
N ASP A 60 -6.36 -46.69 -3.34
CA ASP A 60 -6.15 -46.92 -1.92
C ASP A 60 -5.19 -45.86 -1.34
N VAL A 61 -5.05 -45.88 -0.01
CA VAL A 61 -4.19 -44.95 0.74
C VAL A 61 -2.70 -45.18 0.45
N ALA A 62 -2.31 -46.41 0.10
CA ALA A 62 -0.93 -46.74 -0.22
C ALA A 62 -0.48 -46.03 -1.52
N SER A 63 -1.35 -45.99 -2.52
CA SER A 63 -1.16 -45.27 -3.78
C SER A 63 -0.93 -43.78 -3.54
N TYR A 64 -1.65 -43.19 -2.58
CA TYR A 64 -1.43 -41.82 -2.16
C TYR A 64 -0.04 -41.64 -1.52
N LYS A 65 0.31 -42.47 -0.53
CA LYS A 65 1.58 -42.35 0.22
C LYS A 65 2.79 -42.56 -0.69
N ALA A 66 2.64 -43.36 -1.74
CA ALA A 66 3.66 -43.54 -2.77
C ALA A 66 3.88 -42.29 -3.64
N LEU A 67 2.83 -41.50 -3.89
CA LEU A 67 2.92 -40.27 -4.70
C LEU A 67 3.43 -39.06 -3.92
N PHE A 68 3.05 -38.95 -2.64
CA PHE A 68 3.42 -37.82 -1.78
C PHE A 68 4.45 -38.27 -0.75
N THR A 69 5.70 -38.28 -1.18
CA THR A 69 6.89 -38.50 -0.34
C THR A 69 7.55 -37.17 0.00
N GLN A 70 8.51 -37.16 0.92
CA GLN A 70 9.27 -35.95 1.30
C GLN A 70 9.98 -35.26 0.12
N ASN A 71 10.25 -36.00 -0.97
CA ASN A 71 10.91 -35.49 -2.17
C ASN A 71 9.94 -35.22 -3.33
N SER A 72 8.63 -35.42 -3.13
CA SER A 72 7.64 -35.24 -4.19
C SER A 72 7.35 -33.77 -4.43
N SER A 73 7.47 -33.35 -5.69
CA SER A 73 7.04 -32.03 -6.17
C SER A 73 5.71 -32.09 -6.93
N LEU A 74 5.06 -33.26 -6.96
CA LEU A 74 3.81 -33.46 -7.71
C LEU A 74 2.71 -32.55 -7.20
N TYR A 75 1.97 -31.97 -8.15
CA TYR A 75 0.87 -31.03 -7.89
C TYR A 75 1.26 -29.81 -7.05
N HIS A 76 2.55 -29.51 -6.91
CA HIS A 76 2.95 -28.21 -6.38
C HIS A 76 2.44 -27.13 -7.34
N LEU A 77 1.83 -26.09 -6.80
CA LEU A 77 1.37 -24.97 -7.61
C LEU A 77 2.58 -24.36 -8.33
N GLY A 78 2.50 -24.27 -9.66
CA GLY A 78 3.59 -23.78 -10.48
C GLY A 78 3.88 -22.30 -10.24
N GLU A 79 5.16 -21.92 -10.35
CA GLU A 79 5.61 -20.53 -10.18
C GLU A 79 4.90 -19.57 -11.13
N GLN A 80 4.64 -20.00 -12.37
CA GLN A 80 3.97 -19.18 -13.37
C GLN A 80 2.55 -18.79 -12.93
N THR A 81 1.80 -19.72 -12.32
CA THR A 81 0.45 -19.45 -11.81
C THR A 81 0.49 -18.40 -10.70
N ILE A 82 1.45 -18.52 -9.77
CA ILE A 82 1.66 -17.52 -8.72
C ILE A 82 2.02 -16.16 -9.34
N THR A 83 2.94 -16.15 -10.29
CA THR A 83 3.40 -14.93 -10.97
C THR A 83 2.27 -14.21 -11.69
N LEU A 84 1.44 -14.93 -12.44
CA LEU A 84 0.27 -14.39 -13.12
C LEU A 84 -0.75 -13.85 -12.12
N LYS A 85 -0.99 -14.57 -11.02
CA LYS A 85 -1.92 -14.12 -9.99
C LYS A 85 -1.42 -12.87 -9.29
N VAL A 86 -0.14 -12.78 -8.96
CA VAL A 86 0.49 -11.58 -8.40
C VAL A 86 0.36 -10.39 -9.36
N LYS A 87 0.61 -10.60 -10.67
CA LYS A 87 0.43 -9.56 -11.70
C LYS A 87 -1.02 -9.07 -11.82
N SER A 88 -1.99 -9.90 -11.49
CA SER A 88 -3.41 -9.50 -11.50
C SER A 88 -3.80 -8.59 -10.32
N LEU A 89 -2.96 -8.48 -9.30
CA LEU A 89 -3.22 -7.59 -8.16
C LEU A 89 -3.12 -6.13 -8.61
N LYS A 90 -4.16 -5.36 -8.29
CA LYS A 90 -4.17 -3.92 -8.56
C LYS A 90 -3.36 -3.20 -7.48
N GLY A 91 -2.23 -2.63 -7.89
CA GLY A 91 -1.46 -1.72 -7.05
C GLY A 91 -2.04 -0.30 -7.11
N ILE A 92 -1.92 0.44 -6.01
CA ILE A 92 -2.18 1.88 -5.99
C ILE A 92 -0.83 2.58 -5.94
N SER A 93 -0.58 3.51 -6.86
CA SER A 93 0.61 4.35 -6.84
C SER A 93 0.22 5.79 -7.13
N ASP A 94 0.78 6.71 -6.35
CA ASP A 94 0.65 8.15 -6.59
C ASP A 94 1.46 8.59 -7.84
N ARG A 95 2.38 7.74 -8.33
CA ARG A 95 3.29 8.03 -9.46
C ARG A 95 2.81 7.48 -10.80
N THR A 96 1.95 6.47 -10.78
CA THR A 96 1.44 5.84 -12.01
C THR A 96 0.07 5.20 -11.78
N SER A 97 -0.85 5.44 -12.71
CA SER A 97 -2.18 4.81 -12.72
C SER A 97 -2.13 3.32 -13.09
N ASN A 98 -1.03 2.86 -13.69
CA ASN A 98 -0.86 1.49 -14.18
C ASN A 98 0.28 0.77 -13.44
N LEU A 99 0.17 0.64 -12.12
CA LEU A 99 1.17 -0.09 -11.34
C LEU A 99 1.02 -1.60 -11.52
N SER A 100 1.99 -2.21 -12.21
CA SER A 100 2.13 -3.67 -12.24
C SER A 100 2.80 -4.19 -10.97
N VAL A 101 2.10 -5.05 -10.24
CA VAL A 101 2.63 -5.75 -9.06
C VAL A 101 3.39 -6.99 -9.53
N THR A 102 4.68 -7.06 -9.24
CA THR A 102 5.54 -8.19 -9.59
C THR A 102 6.21 -8.75 -8.34
N SER A 103 6.62 -10.02 -8.37
CA SER A 103 7.37 -10.64 -7.28
C SER A 103 8.63 -9.84 -6.93
N ASN A 104 9.38 -9.36 -7.94
CA ASN A 104 10.53 -8.48 -7.72
C ASN A 104 10.13 -7.19 -7.01
N ARG A 105 9.04 -6.53 -7.40
CA ARG A 105 8.59 -5.29 -6.74
C ARG A 105 8.19 -5.52 -5.29
N LEU A 106 7.49 -6.63 -5.00
CA LEU A 106 7.17 -7.04 -3.63
C LEU A 106 8.44 -7.28 -2.82
N ARG A 107 9.43 -7.97 -3.41
CA ARG A 107 10.73 -8.24 -2.79
C ARG A 107 11.49 -6.96 -2.47
N HIS A 108 11.61 -6.05 -3.42
CA HIS A 108 12.23 -4.74 -3.21
C HIS A 108 11.51 -3.95 -2.10
N THR A 109 10.18 -3.98 -2.08
CA THR A 109 9.38 -3.32 -1.03
C THR A 109 9.68 -3.92 0.35
N ALA A 110 9.79 -5.25 0.46
CA ALA A 110 10.14 -5.93 1.70
C ALA A 110 11.58 -5.62 2.15
N LEU A 111 12.54 -5.60 1.23
CA LEU A 111 13.93 -5.21 1.49
C LEU A 111 14.02 -3.78 2.01
N THR A 112 13.40 -2.82 1.32
CA THR A 112 13.39 -1.41 1.73
C THR A 112 12.73 -1.23 3.09
N ARG A 113 11.53 -1.76 3.30
CA ARG A 113 10.81 -1.62 4.59
C ARG A 113 11.49 -2.33 5.74
N GLY A 114 12.15 -3.46 5.48
CA GLY A 114 12.92 -4.15 6.49
C GLY A 114 14.15 -3.32 6.90
N ALA A 115 14.87 -2.76 5.94
CA ALA A 115 15.98 -1.86 6.22
C ALA A 115 15.52 -0.60 6.98
N GLU A 116 14.38 0.00 6.62
CA GLU A 116 13.76 1.11 7.35
C GLU A 116 13.44 0.76 8.81
N LYS A 117 13.13 -0.51 9.09
CA LYS A 117 12.89 -1.03 10.44
C LYS A 117 14.18 -1.47 11.15
N GLY A 118 15.35 -1.23 10.56
CA GLY A 118 16.65 -1.56 11.14
C GLY A 118 17.06 -3.03 11.00
N LEU A 119 16.46 -3.80 10.09
CA LEU A 119 16.92 -5.15 9.82
C LEU A 119 18.28 -5.12 9.10
N ASP A 120 19.19 -5.99 9.53
CA ASP A 120 20.51 -6.14 8.90
C ASP A 120 20.46 -6.93 7.57
N SER A 121 21.56 -6.92 6.82
CA SER A 121 21.66 -7.60 5.51
C SER A 121 21.38 -9.10 5.60
N ALA A 122 21.79 -9.76 6.69
CA ALA A 122 21.59 -11.20 6.89
C ALA A 122 20.13 -11.55 7.23
N GLN A 123 19.44 -10.67 7.94
CA GLN A 123 18.01 -10.80 8.23
C GLN A 123 17.18 -10.57 6.96
N LEU A 124 17.52 -9.53 6.19
CA LEU A 124 16.86 -9.20 4.93
C LEU A 124 17.03 -10.28 3.85
N SER A 125 18.23 -10.84 3.74
CA SER A 125 18.54 -11.93 2.80
C SER A 125 17.70 -13.17 3.11
N ARG A 126 17.64 -13.58 4.38
CA ARG A 126 16.81 -14.70 4.85
C ARG A 126 15.32 -14.47 4.62
N LEU A 127 14.83 -13.25 4.86
CA LEU A 127 13.42 -12.92 4.66
C LEU A 127 12.98 -13.01 3.19
N THR A 128 13.87 -12.62 2.28
CA THR A 128 13.49 -12.38 0.87
C THR A 128 14.08 -13.38 -0.12
N GLY A 129 14.95 -14.28 0.36
CA GLY A 129 15.60 -15.31 -0.45
C GLY A 129 16.67 -14.77 -1.40
N VAL A 130 17.18 -13.56 -1.16
CA VAL A 130 18.31 -13.00 -1.93
C VAL A 130 19.63 -13.29 -1.23
N THR A 131 20.73 -13.09 -1.93
CA THR A 131 22.06 -13.16 -1.31
C THR A 131 22.28 -11.96 -0.39
N GLU A 132 23.07 -12.15 0.66
CA GLU A 132 23.40 -11.08 1.60
C GLU A 132 24.07 -9.85 0.94
N PRO A 133 25.02 -10.00 -0.02
CA PRO A 133 25.56 -8.86 -0.75
C PRO A 133 24.48 -8.05 -1.49
N ALA A 134 23.48 -8.70 -2.08
CA ALA A 134 22.39 -8.01 -2.77
C ALA A 134 21.47 -7.24 -1.80
N ALA A 135 21.27 -7.77 -0.58
CA ALA A 135 20.52 -7.10 0.47
C ALA A 135 21.29 -5.89 1.06
N ARG A 136 22.63 -5.91 1.04
CA ARG A 136 23.47 -4.86 1.63
C ARG A 136 23.22 -3.47 1.03
N HIS A 137 22.94 -3.39 -0.27
CA HIS A 137 22.54 -2.13 -0.94
C HIS A 137 21.28 -1.48 -0.33
N TYR A 138 20.48 -2.25 0.44
CA TYR A 138 19.32 -1.74 1.14
C TYR A 138 19.64 -1.13 2.50
N VAL A 139 20.72 -1.57 3.13
CA VAL A 139 21.16 -1.15 4.47
C VAL A 139 22.19 -0.03 4.38
N ASP A 140 23.11 -0.11 3.39
CA ASP A 140 24.21 0.85 3.20
C ASP A 140 23.72 2.24 2.74
N LEU A 141 22.55 2.32 2.10
CA LEU A 141 21.90 3.62 1.92
C LEU A 141 21.35 4.04 3.28
N ASP A 142 22.01 5.00 3.92
CA ASP A 142 21.62 5.45 5.24
C ASP A 142 20.14 5.91 5.24
N TYR A 143 19.45 5.60 6.33
CA TYR A 143 18.03 5.90 6.49
C TYR A 143 17.71 7.40 6.35
N GLN A 144 18.58 8.29 6.80
CA GLN A 144 18.46 9.73 6.61
C GLN A 144 18.63 10.12 5.15
N SER A 145 19.59 9.54 4.42
CA SER A 145 19.75 9.75 2.98
C SER A 145 18.51 9.29 2.20
N ARG A 146 17.90 8.16 2.58
CA ARG A 146 16.64 7.69 1.97
C ARG A 146 15.47 8.60 2.28
N ARG A 147 15.34 9.02 3.54
CA ARG A 147 14.29 9.93 3.97
C ARG A 147 14.43 11.28 3.30
N LEU A 148 15.65 11.83 3.21
CA LEU A 148 15.94 13.04 2.46
C LEU A 148 15.63 12.88 0.97
N ILE A 149 15.98 11.76 0.34
CA ILE A 149 15.66 11.52 -1.07
C ILE A 149 14.15 11.43 -1.26
N ASP A 150 13.43 10.70 -0.43
CA ASP A 150 11.97 10.57 -0.54
C ASP A 150 11.26 11.89 -0.20
N GLU A 151 11.69 12.62 0.83
CA GLU A 151 11.18 13.96 1.16
C GLU A 151 11.45 14.95 0.01
N ASN A 152 12.67 14.98 -0.52
CA ASN A 152 13.04 15.86 -1.63
C ASN A 152 12.43 15.43 -2.97
N TYR A 153 12.18 14.14 -3.18
CA TYR A 153 11.58 13.60 -4.40
C TYR A 153 10.05 13.75 -4.36
N LEU A 154 9.43 13.52 -3.19
CA LEU A 154 8.04 13.90 -2.94
C LEU A 154 7.90 15.40 -3.14
N ALA A 155 8.75 16.23 -2.54
CA ALA A 155 8.75 17.67 -2.75
C ALA A 155 8.92 18.02 -4.24
N ASN A 156 9.90 17.49 -4.96
CA ASN A 156 10.15 17.83 -6.37
C ASN A 156 9.08 17.31 -7.34
N GLN A 157 8.56 16.09 -7.15
CA GLN A 157 7.54 15.52 -8.03
C GLN A 157 6.15 16.10 -7.72
N PHE A 158 5.89 16.44 -6.46
CA PHE A 158 4.75 17.25 -6.03
C PHE A 158 4.84 18.69 -6.56
N LEU A 159 6.01 19.33 -6.49
CA LEU A 159 6.26 20.65 -7.07
C LEU A 159 6.03 20.66 -8.58
N LYS A 160 6.46 19.61 -9.30
CA LYS A 160 6.26 19.49 -10.75
C LYS A 160 4.85 19.15 -11.20
N ASN A 161 4.07 18.39 -10.41
CA ASN A 161 2.77 17.86 -10.85
C ASN A 161 1.54 18.36 -10.05
N ALA A 162 1.74 18.85 -8.82
CA ALA A 162 0.65 19.07 -7.86
C ALA A 162 0.34 20.54 -7.57
N PHE A 163 1.22 21.48 -7.92
CA PHE A 163 0.89 22.89 -7.84
C PHE A 163 0.39 23.42 -9.17
N ALA A 164 -0.94 23.50 -9.28
CA ALA A 164 -1.48 24.67 -9.93
C ALA A 164 -0.97 25.87 -9.12
N VAL A 165 -0.10 26.67 -9.74
CA VAL A 165 0.48 27.90 -9.19
C VAL A 165 -0.61 28.63 -8.38
N PRO A 166 -0.36 29.01 -7.11
CA PRO A 166 -1.31 29.79 -6.34
C PRO A 166 -1.77 31.02 -7.13
N VAL A 167 -3.05 31.33 -7.00
CA VAL A 167 -3.69 32.41 -7.74
C VAL A 167 -4.12 33.50 -6.78
N ARG A 168 -3.96 34.77 -7.17
CA ARG A 168 -4.43 35.92 -6.38
C ARG A 168 -5.95 36.07 -6.45
N SER A 169 -6.54 35.71 -7.58
CA SER A 169 -7.97 35.81 -7.81
C SER A 169 -8.48 34.62 -8.58
N LEU A 170 -9.72 34.22 -8.27
CA LEU A 170 -10.47 33.25 -9.04
C LEU A 170 -11.32 33.97 -10.09
N ASP A 171 -11.52 33.35 -11.25
CA ASP A 171 -12.42 33.87 -12.26
C ASP A 171 -13.87 33.81 -11.74
N LYS A 172 -14.76 34.69 -12.23
CA LYS A 172 -16.17 34.76 -11.78
C LYS A 172 -16.93 33.42 -11.92
N ASN A 173 -16.47 32.54 -12.79
CA ASN A 173 -17.09 31.24 -13.08
C ASN A 173 -16.39 30.06 -12.40
N ASP A 174 -15.35 30.31 -11.60
CA ASP A 174 -14.62 29.24 -10.92
C ASP A 174 -15.42 28.68 -9.74
N GLU A 175 -15.50 27.36 -9.64
CA GLU A 175 -15.99 26.70 -8.42
C GLU A 175 -15.00 26.99 -7.28
N VAL A 176 -15.53 27.50 -6.16
CA VAL A 176 -14.74 27.89 -4.99
C VAL A 176 -14.66 26.74 -4.00
N ILE A 177 -13.47 26.53 -3.44
CA ILE A 177 -13.24 25.67 -2.29
C ILE A 177 -13.25 26.54 -1.03
N LEU A 178 -14.19 26.23 -0.13
CA LEU A 178 -14.36 26.96 1.13
C LEU A 178 -13.65 26.25 2.28
N GLY A 179 -13.18 27.04 3.23
CA GLY A 179 -12.70 26.59 4.53
C GLY A 179 -13.85 26.39 5.53
N SER A 180 -13.48 26.13 6.78
CA SER A 180 -14.46 25.82 7.83
C SER A 180 -15.35 27.01 8.21
N ASN A 181 -14.85 28.24 8.00
CA ASN A 181 -15.51 29.49 8.35
C ASN A 181 -16.12 30.14 7.10
N PHE A 182 -16.35 29.35 6.03
CA PHE A 182 -16.87 29.79 4.73
C PHE A 182 -15.98 30.81 4.00
N GLU A 183 -14.73 30.94 4.42
CA GLU A 183 -13.69 31.70 3.73
C GLU A 183 -13.23 30.97 2.46
N LYS A 184 -12.82 31.73 1.44
CA LYS A 184 -12.33 31.16 0.19
C LYS A 184 -10.89 30.69 0.38
N ILE A 185 -10.65 29.40 0.26
CA ILE A 185 -9.33 28.78 0.39
C ILE A 185 -8.71 28.51 -0.98
N GLY A 186 -9.50 28.42 -2.04
CA GLY A 186 -9.00 28.23 -3.38
C GLY A 186 -10.10 28.02 -4.39
N GLY A 187 -9.72 27.70 -5.62
CA GLY A 187 -10.66 27.41 -6.70
C GLY A 187 -10.34 26.11 -7.41
N VAL A 188 -11.25 25.73 -8.30
CA VAL A 188 -11.13 24.52 -9.12
C VAL A 188 -10.72 24.91 -10.54
N LYS A 189 -9.68 24.29 -11.08
CA LYS A 189 -9.23 24.46 -12.48
C LYS A 189 -10.06 23.62 -13.46
N ASP A 190 -10.46 22.41 -13.06
CA ASP A 190 -11.26 21.50 -13.87
C ASP A 190 -12.48 20.99 -13.07
N VAL A 191 -13.62 21.64 -13.32
CA VAL A 191 -14.90 21.35 -12.66
C VAL A 191 -15.41 19.95 -13.04
N LYS A 192 -15.17 19.49 -14.28
CA LYS A 192 -15.60 18.16 -14.73
C LYS A 192 -14.85 17.07 -13.97
N ALA A 193 -13.53 17.20 -13.81
CA ALA A 193 -12.74 16.28 -13.00
C ALA A 193 -13.19 16.25 -11.52
N CYS A 194 -13.61 17.38 -10.97
CA CYS A 194 -14.10 17.47 -9.59
C CYS A 194 -15.47 16.82 -9.37
N SER A 195 -16.34 16.78 -10.39
CA SER A 195 -17.68 16.17 -10.28
C SER A 195 -17.65 14.68 -9.91
N GLN A 196 -16.60 13.96 -10.33
CA GLN A 196 -16.40 12.53 -10.06
C GLN A 196 -15.39 12.25 -8.93
N CYS A 197 -14.93 13.30 -8.23
CA CYS A 197 -13.88 13.18 -7.22
C CYS A 197 -14.40 12.49 -5.94
N LYS A 198 -13.83 11.33 -5.61
CA LYS A 198 -14.16 10.57 -4.38
C LYS A 198 -13.71 11.27 -3.09
N THR A 199 -12.87 12.30 -3.18
CA THR A 199 -12.36 13.08 -2.05
C THR A 199 -13.24 14.31 -1.74
N LYS A 200 -14.39 14.48 -2.41
CA LYS A 200 -15.28 15.65 -2.24
C LYS A 200 -15.74 15.89 -0.80
N LEU A 201 -15.96 14.82 -0.03
CA LEU A 201 -16.32 14.87 1.40
C LEU A 201 -15.14 15.25 2.31
N GLY A 202 -13.91 15.30 1.79
CA GLY A 202 -12.71 15.69 2.52
C GLY A 202 -12.30 17.14 2.31
N ARG A 203 -13.10 17.96 1.60
CA ARG A 203 -12.81 19.39 1.37
C ARG A 203 -12.79 20.17 2.71
N PRO A 204 -11.87 21.13 2.90
CA PRO A 204 -10.79 21.53 1.99
C PRO A 204 -9.52 20.66 2.08
N ILE A 205 -9.28 19.94 3.18
CA ILE A 205 -8.03 19.19 3.46
C ILE A 205 -7.64 18.22 2.32
N GLY A 206 -8.62 17.53 1.74
CA GLY A 206 -8.43 16.57 0.68
C GLY A 206 -8.10 17.16 -0.70
N CYS A 207 -8.24 18.48 -0.87
CA CYS A 207 -7.92 19.17 -2.12
C CYS A 207 -6.44 19.53 -2.26
N TYR A 208 -5.70 19.61 -1.14
CA TYR A 208 -4.27 19.90 -1.17
C TYR A 208 -3.50 18.79 -1.90
N GLY A 209 -2.77 19.20 -2.94
CA GLY A 209 -2.07 18.30 -3.86
C GLY A 209 -2.90 17.71 -5.00
N CYS A 210 -4.15 18.13 -5.16
CA CYS A 210 -4.93 17.81 -6.36
C CYS A 210 -4.50 18.71 -7.52
N PRO A 211 -4.23 18.19 -8.73
CA PRO A 211 -3.88 19.01 -9.89
C PRO A 211 -4.95 20.02 -10.30
N SER A 212 -6.20 19.78 -9.89
CA SER A 212 -7.34 20.67 -10.16
C SER A 212 -7.53 21.73 -9.08
N PHE A 213 -6.82 21.65 -7.95
CA PHE A 213 -6.94 22.64 -6.87
C PHE A 213 -5.98 23.80 -7.10
N ARG A 214 -6.51 25.02 -7.10
CA ARG A 214 -5.78 26.28 -7.19
C ARG A 214 -5.86 27.00 -5.83
N PRO A 215 -4.83 26.95 -4.98
CA PRO A 215 -4.84 27.67 -3.71
C PRO A 215 -4.88 29.18 -3.96
N LEU A 216 -5.66 29.90 -3.15
CA LEU A 216 -5.69 31.36 -3.16
C LEU A 216 -4.50 31.89 -2.36
N LEU A 217 -3.70 32.78 -2.95
CA LEU A 217 -2.45 33.26 -2.36
C LEU A 217 -2.65 33.88 -0.96
N ASP A 218 -3.70 34.68 -0.80
CA ASP A 218 -3.98 35.43 0.42
C ASP A 218 -4.93 34.69 1.39
N ALA A 219 -5.22 33.41 1.13
CA ALA A 219 -6.13 32.63 1.97
C ALA A 219 -5.43 32.09 3.23
N ASP A 220 -6.19 31.93 4.31
CA ASP A 220 -5.69 31.37 5.56
C ASP A 220 -5.56 29.84 5.51
N HIS A 221 -4.50 29.38 4.84
CA HIS A 221 -4.13 27.97 4.80
C HIS A 221 -3.63 27.42 6.13
N ARG A 222 -3.21 28.29 7.07
CA ARG A 222 -2.70 27.88 8.39
C ARG A 222 -3.84 27.36 9.27
N THR A 223 -5.02 28.00 9.23
CA THR A 223 -6.22 27.46 9.87
C THR A 223 -6.61 26.07 9.33
N VAL A 224 -6.45 25.82 8.02
CA VAL A 224 -6.70 24.49 7.44
C VAL A 224 -5.67 23.45 7.90
N LEU A 225 -4.40 23.86 8.07
CA LEU A 225 -3.35 23.02 8.63
C LEU A 225 -3.68 22.61 10.07
N ASP A 226 -4.11 23.55 10.91
CA ASP A 226 -4.47 23.30 12.31
C ASP A 226 -5.64 22.31 12.41
N GLN A 227 -6.64 22.43 11.54
CA GLN A 227 -7.75 21.49 11.46
C GLN A 227 -7.30 20.09 11.03
N ALA A 228 -6.37 20.00 10.07
CA ALA A 228 -5.82 18.72 9.64
C ALA A 228 -5.04 18.05 10.79
N ASN A 229 -4.26 18.81 11.55
CA ASN A 229 -3.55 18.33 12.74
C ASN A 229 -4.52 17.88 13.83
N ALA A 230 -5.55 18.67 14.15
CA ALA A 230 -6.56 18.30 15.13
C ALA A 230 -7.30 17.00 14.75
N LYS A 231 -7.62 16.85 13.44
CA LYS A 231 -8.22 15.62 12.91
C LYS A 231 -7.27 14.42 12.99
N LEU A 232 -5.97 14.63 12.82
CA LEU A 232 -4.96 13.59 12.99
C LEU A 232 -4.90 13.11 14.43
N SER A 233 -4.83 14.03 15.39
CA SER A 233 -4.85 13.72 16.82
C SER A 233 -6.12 12.93 17.18
N ALA A 234 -7.29 13.37 16.73
CA ALA A 234 -8.55 12.66 16.97
C ALA A 234 -8.55 11.25 16.35
N ASN A 235 -8.03 11.09 15.13
CA ASN A 235 -7.94 9.79 14.46
C ASN A 235 -6.99 8.82 15.18
N ILE A 236 -5.88 9.32 15.74
CA ILE A 236 -4.94 8.50 16.50
C ILE A 236 -5.60 8.00 17.79
N VAL A 237 -6.37 8.85 18.48
CA VAL A 237 -6.97 8.51 19.77
C VAL A 237 -8.21 7.63 19.61
N HIS A 238 -9.08 7.91 18.63
CA HIS A 238 -10.43 7.36 18.61
C HIS A 238 -10.70 6.30 17.53
N LEU A 239 -9.80 6.09 16.56
CA LEU A 239 -10.03 5.07 15.53
C LEU A 239 -9.63 3.66 15.98
N PRO A 240 -10.43 2.63 15.65
CA PRO A 240 -10.04 1.24 15.81
C PRO A 240 -8.76 0.89 15.04
N SER A 241 -7.93 0.01 15.61
CA SER A 241 -6.62 -0.38 15.07
C SER A 241 -6.66 -0.85 13.61
N SER A 242 -7.76 -1.46 13.17
CA SER A 242 -7.96 -1.97 11.80
C SER A 242 -8.08 -0.88 10.72
N VAL A 243 -8.46 0.35 11.09
CA VAL A 243 -8.63 1.48 10.16
C VAL A 243 -7.64 2.61 10.45
N LYS A 244 -7.13 2.67 11.69
CA LYS A 244 -6.22 3.70 12.20
C LYS A 244 -5.01 3.90 11.31
N ASN A 245 -4.25 2.84 11.01
CA ASN A 245 -2.96 2.98 10.29
C ASN A 245 -3.11 3.65 8.92
N ARG A 246 -4.11 3.24 8.12
CA ARG A 246 -4.32 3.80 6.78
C ARG A 246 -4.92 5.21 6.81
N SER A 247 -5.78 5.51 7.78
CA SER A 247 -6.40 6.83 7.93
C SER A 247 -5.38 7.87 8.40
N VAL A 248 -4.53 7.49 9.37
CA VAL A 248 -3.43 8.30 9.91
C VAL A 248 -2.41 8.61 8.82
N GLU A 249 -1.88 7.59 8.16
CA GLU A 249 -0.87 7.77 7.10
C GLU A 249 -1.38 8.67 5.96
N LYS A 250 -2.64 8.51 5.56
CA LYS A 250 -3.23 9.37 4.52
C LYS A 250 -3.34 10.83 4.96
N LEU A 251 -3.65 11.07 6.24
CA LEU A 251 -3.84 12.42 6.76
C LEU A 251 -2.50 13.12 7.01
N GLU A 252 -1.48 12.41 7.48
CA GLU A 252 -0.09 12.90 7.58
C GLU A 252 0.41 13.40 6.22
N ARG A 253 0.22 12.60 5.16
CA ARG A 253 0.57 13.02 3.80
C ARG A 253 -0.18 14.27 3.33
N GLN A 254 -1.44 14.46 3.76
CA GLN A 254 -2.18 15.67 3.40
C GLN A 254 -1.68 16.90 4.18
N ILE A 255 -1.30 16.72 5.45
CA ILE A 255 -0.68 17.77 6.26
C ILE A 255 0.59 18.29 5.59
N ASP A 256 1.45 17.40 5.10
CA ASP A 256 2.69 17.80 4.42
C ASP A 256 2.40 18.62 3.16
N LYS A 257 1.38 18.24 2.39
CA LYS A 257 0.97 19.00 1.20
C LYS A 257 0.42 20.39 1.55
N ILE A 258 -0.29 20.53 2.66
CA ILE A 258 -0.74 21.83 3.16
C ILE A 258 0.46 22.70 3.53
N LYS A 259 1.44 22.16 4.27
CA LYS A 259 2.67 22.87 4.65
C LYS A 259 3.45 23.37 3.44
N ILE A 260 3.62 22.54 2.40
CA ILE A 260 4.31 22.94 1.18
C ILE A 260 3.51 24.03 0.46
N THR A 261 2.17 23.96 0.46
CA THR A 261 1.32 25.00 -0.14
C THR A 261 1.51 26.35 0.57
N ILE A 262 1.55 26.34 1.90
CA ILE A 262 1.82 27.54 2.70
C ILE A 262 3.18 28.12 2.35
N ALA A 263 4.24 27.29 2.35
CA ALA A 263 5.59 27.74 2.03
C ALA A 263 5.68 28.40 0.64
N LEU A 264 4.99 27.84 -0.36
CA LEU A 264 4.97 28.37 -1.71
C LEU A 264 4.15 29.67 -1.82
N CYS A 265 3.05 29.79 -1.09
CA CYS A 265 2.30 31.04 -1.02
C CYS A 265 3.13 32.14 -0.35
N ASP A 266 3.76 31.84 0.79
CA ASP A 266 4.64 32.77 1.50
C ASP A 266 5.82 33.21 0.62
N GLU A 267 6.43 32.29 -0.15
CA GLU A 267 7.51 32.62 -1.08
C GLU A 267 7.05 33.59 -2.18
N LEU A 268 5.90 33.33 -2.81
CA LEU A 268 5.36 34.18 -3.85
C LEU A 268 4.95 35.57 -3.34
N ILE A 269 4.40 35.66 -2.12
CA ILE A 269 4.10 36.94 -1.46
C ILE A 269 5.41 37.71 -1.25
N ASN A 270 6.41 37.08 -0.61
CA ASN A 270 7.70 37.71 -0.31
C ASN A 270 8.47 38.16 -1.56
N GLN A 271 8.43 37.37 -2.65
CA GLN A 271 9.06 37.76 -3.91
C GLN A 271 8.41 39.01 -4.50
N GLN A 272 7.09 39.15 -4.35
CA GLN A 272 6.36 40.28 -4.90
C GLN A 272 6.52 41.55 -4.08
N ASP A 273 6.58 41.43 -2.75
CA ASP A 273 6.87 42.57 -1.87
C ASP A 273 8.26 43.16 -2.18
N ARG A 274 9.25 42.30 -2.43
CA ARG A 274 10.59 42.72 -2.87
C ARG A 274 10.62 43.41 -4.24
N ILE A 275 9.68 43.09 -5.13
CA ILE A 275 9.55 43.73 -6.45
C ILE A 275 8.81 45.07 -6.33
N ASN A 276 7.86 45.20 -5.40
CA ASN A 276 7.09 46.43 -5.19
C ASN A 276 7.85 47.48 -4.34
N ASP A 277 8.85 47.06 -3.57
CA ASP A 277 9.74 47.92 -2.78
C ASP A 277 10.95 48.47 -3.57
N GLN A 278 11.04 48.19 -4.88
CA GLN A 278 12.03 48.72 -5.82
C GLN A 278 11.41 49.73 -6.78
#